data_AF-A0A7V8JD15-F1
#
_entry.id   AF-A0A7V8JD15-F1
#
_cell.length_a   1.000
_cell.length_b   1.000
_cell.length_c   1.000
_cell.angle_alpha   90.00
_cell.angle_beta   90.00
_cell.angle_gamma   90.00
#
_symmetry.space_group_name_H-M   'P 1'
#
loop_
_entity.id
_entity.type
_entity.pdbx_description
1 polymer ?
#
loop_
_entity_poly.entity_id
_entity_poly.type
_entity_poly.pdbx_seq_one_letter_code
_entity_poly.pdbx_strand_id
1 'polypeptide(L)'
;MTNNYILVRSERQEELEAAKAAFFMSGNSIEVLESFKFKPRRPRKDLGGQHDKRATRPQPKRTYEDHFAERKAYVDTIRELAKTMTIDQAMTATGKSESAMRRAAHEGGFTFKSKVVDRERDLKLIERLAALRDAGVSRIAACRKVGISDTLLNRLVLDYDFNFPKRWEKRA
;
A
#
# COMPACT_ATOMS: atom_id res chain seq x y z
N MET A 1 -69.41 -6.42 24.49
CA MET A 1 -68.17 -6.02 23.80
C MET A 1 -67.68 -7.25 23.03
N THR A 2 -68.00 -7.35 21.74
CA THR A 2 -67.53 -8.44 20.87
C THR A 2 -66.24 -8.00 20.18
N ASN A 3 -65.22 -8.85 20.26
CA ASN A 3 -63.83 -8.52 19.96
C ASN A 3 -63.57 -8.40 18.45
N ASN A 4 -63.48 -7.16 17.95
CA ASN A 4 -63.18 -6.80 16.55
C ASN A 4 -61.95 -7.53 15.96
N TYR A 5 -60.99 -7.94 16.79
CA TYR A 5 -59.78 -8.65 16.36
C TYR A 5 -60.02 -10.07 15.84
N ILE A 6 -61.09 -10.75 16.26
CA ILE A 6 -61.40 -12.11 15.81
C ILE A 6 -62.02 -12.05 14.40
N LEU A 7 -62.89 -11.06 14.16
CA LEU A 7 -63.55 -10.86 12.87
C LEU A 7 -62.55 -10.46 11.76
N VAL A 8 -61.61 -9.55 12.06
CA VAL A 8 -60.58 -9.14 11.08
C VAL A 8 -59.62 -10.30 10.73
N ARG A 9 -59.38 -11.23 11.67
CA ARG A 9 -58.58 -12.43 11.38
C ARG A 9 -59.34 -13.44 10.53
N SER A 10 -60.64 -13.62 10.76
CA SER A 10 -61.46 -14.52 9.94
C SER A 10 -61.62 -14.00 8.52
N GLU A 11 -61.90 -12.70 8.35
CA GLU A 11 -62.00 -12.06 7.03
C GLU A 11 -60.69 -12.20 6.25
N ARG A 12 -59.55 -11.92 6.89
CA ARG A 12 -58.23 -12.09 6.26
C ARG A 12 -57.92 -13.55 5.91
N GLN A 13 -58.43 -14.51 6.69
CA GLN A 13 -58.25 -15.93 6.41
C GLN A 13 -59.08 -16.36 5.21
N GLU A 14 -60.33 -15.89 5.11
CA GLU A 14 -61.22 -16.11 3.97
C GLU A 14 -60.64 -15.52 2.68
N GLU A 15 -60.09 -14.31 2.72
CA GLU A 15 -59.40 -13.68 1.59
C GLU A 15 -58.19 -14.51 1.13
N LEU A 16 -57.39 -15.03 2.06
CA LEU A 16 -56.23 -15.88 1.74
C LEU A 16 -56.65 -17.24 1.15
N GLU A 17 -57.76 -17.81 1.62
CA GLU A 17 -58.30 -19.06 1.10
C GLU A 17 -58.88 -18.87 -0.30
N ALA A 18 -59.60 -17.77 -0.55
CA ALA A 18 -60.07 -17.39 -1.88
C ALA A 18 -58.91 -17.17 -2.86
N ALA A 19 -57.85 -16.48 -2.43
CA ALA A 19 -56.66 -16.26 -3.26
C ALA A 19 -55.93 -17.58 -3.59
N LYS A 20 -55.82 -18.50 -2.64
CA LYS A 20 -55.26 -19.84 -2.88
C LYS A 20 -56.12 -20.64 -3.86
N ALA A 21 -57.44 -20.63 -3.67
CA ALA A 21 -58.37 -21.33 -4.56
C ALA A 21 -58.28 -20.79 -5.99
N ALA A 22 -58.25 -19.46 -6.17
CA ALA A 22 -58.08 -18.83 -7.47
C ALA A 22 -56.75 -19.23 -8.14
N PHE A 23 -55.66 -19.32 -7.38
CA PHE A 23 -54.35 -19.75 -7.88
C PHE A 23 -54.35 -21.20 -8.39
N PHE A 24 -55.02 -22.12 -7.69
CA PHE A 24 -55.17 -23.50 -8.15
C PHE A 24 -56.16 -23.61 -9.34
N MET A 25 -57.23 -22.81 -9.35
CA MET A 25 -58.21 -22.79 -10.46
C MET A 25 -57.61 -22.26 -11.77
N SER A 26 -56.61 -21.37 -11.71
CA SER A 26 -55.90 -20.91 -12.91
C SER A 26 -54.93 -21.95 -13.49
N GLY A 27 -54.92 -23.18 -12.97
CA GLY A 27 -54.11 -24.30 -13.45
C GLY A 27 -52.67 -24.31 -12.92
N ASN A 28 -52.34 -23.45 -11.95
CA ASN A 28 -51.01 -23.40 -11.37
C ASN A 28 -50.86 -24.44 -10.26
N SER A 29 -49.70 -25.08 -10.18
CA SER A 29 -49.34 -26.03 -9.13
C SER A 29 -48.18 -25.48 -8.29
N ILE A 30 -48.12 -25.87 -7.02
CA ILE A 30 -47.01 -25.51 -6.15
C ILE A 30 -45.95 -26.59 -6.28
N GLU A 31 -44.81 -26.25 -6.85
CA GLU A 31 -43.64 -27.13 -6.88
C GLU A 31 -42.80 -26.93 -5.62
N VAL A 32 -42.70 -27.96 -4.79
CA VAL A 32 -41.79 -27.97 -3.64
C VAL A 32 -40.42 -28.37 -4.16
N LEU A 33 -39.53 -27.38 -4.29
CA LEU A 33 -38.15 -27.62 -4.70
C LEU A 33 -37.39 -28.42 -3.62
N GLU A 34 -36.63 -29.42 -4.05
CA GLU A 34 -35.74 -30.17 -3.16
C GLU A 34 -34.71 -29.23 -2.51
N SER A 35 -34.41 -29.45 -1.23
CA SER A 35 -33.36 -28.73 -0.51
C SER A 35 -32.00 -28.88 -1.21
N PHE A 36 -31.15 -27.85 -1.13
CA PHE A 36 -29.85 -27.84 -1.80
C PHE A 36 -29.01 -29.10 -1.47
N LYS A 37 -28.53 -29.80 -2.49
CA LYS A 37 -27.62 -30.95 -2.33
C LYS A 37 -26.18 -30.45 -2.31
N PHE A 38 -25.51 -30.53 -1.15
CA PHE A 38 -24.10 -30.16 -1.02
C PHE A 38 -23.24 -31.06 -1.91
N LYS A 39 -22.52 -30.46 -2.87
CA LYS A 39 -21.49 -31.14 -3.66
C LYS A 39 -20.11 -30.66 -3.19
N PRO A 40 -19.23 -31.55 -2.71
CA PRO A 40 -17.88 -31.16 -2.32
C PRO A 40 -17.15 -30.51 -3.50
N ARG A 41 -16.28 -29.54 -3.19
CA ARG A 41 -15.46 -28.88 -4.22
C ARG A 41 -14.65 -29.93 -4.95
N ARG A 42 -14.56 -29.79 -6.28
CA ARG A 42 -13.69 -30.64 -7.09
C ARG A 42 -12.28 -30.58 -6.49
N PRO A 43 -11.60 -31.73 -6.33
CA PRO A 43 -10.18 -31.74 -6.01
C PRO A 43 -9.49 -30.79 -6.99
N ARG A 44 -8.60 -29.94 -6.48
CA ARG A 44 -7.74 -29.14 -7.35
C ARG A 44 -7.13 -30.13 -8.34
N LYS A 45 -7.17 -29.80 -9.64
CA LYS A 45 -6.35 -30.50 -10.61
C LYS A 45 -4.92 -30.10 -10.26
N ASP A 46 -4.39 -30.71 -9.20
CA ASP A 46 -2.98 -30.96 -9.08
C ASP A 46 -2.75 -31.75 -10.34
N LEU A 47 -2.28 -31.05 -11.38
CA LEU A 47 -1.73 -31.71 -12.55
C LEU A 47 -0.83 -32.75 -11.92
N GLY A 48 -1.25 -34.02 -11.98
CA GLY A 48 -0.42 -35.15 -11.65
C GLY A 48 0.73 -34.95 -12.59
N GLY A 49 1.74 -34.26 -12.08
CA GLY A 49 2.67 -33.51 -12.87
C GLY A 49 3.63 -34.53 -13.39
N GLN A 50 3.20 -35.27 -14.40
CA GLN A 50 4.04 -35.59 -15.52
C GLN A 50 4.44 -34.25 -16.16
N HIS A 51 5.19 -33.44 -15.41
CA HIS A 51 6.40 -32.91 -15.97
C HIS A 51 7.12 -34.16 -16.45
N ASP A 52 6.91 -34.52 -17.72
CA ASP A 52 7.89 -35.33 -18.42
C ASP A 52 9.22 -34.78 -17.99
N LYS A 53 10.02 -35.62 -17.32
CA LYS A 53 11.36 -35.27 -16.86
C LYS A 53 12.16 -35.00 -18.12
N ARG A 54 11.95 -33.85 -18.78
CA ARG A 54 12.89 -33.28 -19.72
C ARG A 54 14.17 -33.27 -18.92
N ALA A 55 15.14 -34.07 -19.36
CA ALA A 55 16.42 -34.23 -18.70
C ALA A 55 16.96 -32.82 -18.43
N THR A 56 16.71 -32.34 -17.21
CA THR A 56 17.06 -30.99 -16.84
C THR A 56 18.55 -31.08 -16.69
N ARG A 57 19.29 -30.40 -17.58
CA ARG A 57 20.76 -30.35 -17.51
C ARG A 57 21.13 -30.13 -16.05
N PRO A 58 21.96 -31.00 -15.43
CA PRO A 58 22.23 -30.91 -14.01
C PRO A 58 22.83 -29.54 -13.74
N GLN A 59 22.01 -28.64 -13.19
CA GLN A 59 22.51 -27.38 -12.70
C GLN A 59 23.31 -27.71 -11.46
N PRO A 60 24.53 -27.15 -11.31
CA PRO A 60 25.26 -27.30 -10.06
C PRO A 60 24.35 -26.80 -8.94
N LYS A 61 24.11 -27.67 -7.94
CA LYS A 61 23.37 -27.28 -6.74
C LYS A 61 24.25 -26.28 -6.00
N ARG A 62 24.04 -24.99 -6.23
CA ARG A 62 24.71 -23.94 -5.47
C ARG A 62 24.42 -24.21 -4.00
N THR A 63 25.48 -24.36 -3.22
CA THR A 63 25.35 -24.58 -1.79
C THR A 63 24.98 -23.28 -1.10
N TYR A 64 24.50 -23.38 0.13
CA TYR A 64 24.24 -22.20 0.96
C TYR A 64 25.52 -21.34 1.12
N GLU A 65 26.67 -22.00 1.24
CA GLU A 65 27.97 -21.34 1.37
C GLU A 65 28.33 -20.51 0.13
N ASP A 66 28.05 -21.04 -1.06
CA ASP A 66 28.27 -20.31 -2.32
C ASP A 66 27.43 -19.02 -2.36
N HIS A 67 26.16 -19.09 -1.96
CA HIS A 67 25.28 -17.93 -1.90
C HIS A 67 25.75 -16.89 -0.86
N PHE A 68 26.24 -17.35 0.28
CA PHE A 68 26.80 -16.46 1.30
C PHE A 68 28.07 -15.78 0.82
N ALA A 69 28.96 -16.51 0.15
CA ALA A 69 30.19 -15.97 -0.42
C ALA A 69 29.91 -14.95 -1.53
N GLU A 70 29.01 -15.26 -2.47
CA GLU A 70 28.55 -14.34 -3.51
C GLU A 70 27.94 -13.07 -2.89
N ARG A 71 27.13 -13.23 -1.83
CA ARG A 71 26.50 -12.10 -1.15
C ARG A 71 27.51 -11.22 -0.44
N LYS A 72 28.50 -11.81 0.23
CA LYS A 72 29.57 -11.07 0.90
C LYS A 72 30.41 -10.28 -0.09
N ALA A 73 30.83 -10.91 -1.20
CA ALA A 73 31.55 -10.25 -2.27
C ALA A 73 30.74 -9.08 -2.85
N TYR A 74 29.43 -9.27 -3.07
CA TYR A 74 28.55 -8.19 -3.50
C TYR A 74 28.51 -7.02 -2.52
N VAL A 75 28.36 -7.28 -1.21
CA VAL A 75 28.35 -6.23 -0.19
C VAL A 75 29.69 -5.49 -0.15
N ASP A 76 30.82 -6.20 -0.29
CA ASP A 76 32.15 -5.60 -0.31
C ASP A 76 32.35 -4.68 -1.54
N THR A 77 31.88 -5.08 -2.73
CA THR A 77 31.92 -4.19 -3.91
C THR A 77 31.10 -2.91 -3.70
N ILE A 78 29.92 -3.02 -3.08
CA ILE A 78 29.08 -1.85 -2.80
C ILE A 78 29.71 -0.98 -1.73
N ARG A 79 30.40 -1.57 -0.74
CA ARG A 79 31.11 -0.81 0.28
C ARG A 79 32.15 0.13 -0.35
N GLU A 80 32.89 -0.33 -1.35
CA GLU A 80 33.85 0.50 -2.07
C GLU A 80 33.17 1.62 -2.87
N LEU A 81 32.04 1.33 -3.53
CA LEU A 81 31.23 2.35 -4.21
C LEU A 81 30.67 3.39 -3.23
N ALA A 82 30.23 2.96 -2.06
CA ALA A 82 29.63 3.85 -1.06
C ALA A 82 30.62 4.90 -0.52
N LYS A 83 31.92 4.62 -0.53
CA LYS A 83 32.97 5.59 -0.17
C LYS A 83 33.04 6.77 -1.14
N THR A 84 32.70 6.56 -2.41
CA THR A 84 32.89 7.56 -3.47
C THR A 84 31.58 8.18 -3.95
N MET A 85 30.50 7.40 -3.96
CA MET A 85 29.23 7.72 -4.63
C MET A 85 28.05 7.90 -3.67
N THR A 86 27.03 8.61 -4.15
CA THR A 86 25.68 8.62 -3.55
C THR A 86 24.89 7.37 -3.97
N ILE A 87 23.75 7.10 -3.31
CA ILE A 87 22.89 5.94 -3.64
C ILE A 87 22.45 5.97 -5.10
N ASP A 88 22.00 7.12 -5.62
CA ASP A 88 21.55 7.26 -7.01
C ASP A 88 22.67 6.94 -8.00
N GLN A 89 23.88 7.43 -7.73
CA GLN A 89 25.06 7.15 -8.55
C GLN A 89 25.42 5.67 -8.52
N ALA A 90 25.38 5.03 -7.34
CA ALA A 90 25.60 3.60 -7.21
C ALA A 90 24.53 2.77 -7.92
N MET A 91 23.27 3.21 -7.93
CA MET A 91 22.20 2.58 -8.72
C MET A 91 22.49 2.66 -10.22
N THR A 92 22.88 3.83 -10.72
CA THR A 92 23.24 3.99 -12.14
C THR A 92 24.45 3.15 -12.53
N ALA A 93 25.44 3.04 -11.64
CA ALA A 93 26.66 2.26 -11.89
C ALA A 93 26.41 0.74 -11.87
N THR A 94 25.56 0.26 -10.96
CA THR A 94 25.31 -1.18 -10.77
C THR A 94 24.10 -1.71 -11.52
N GLY A 95 23.22 -0.83 -11.99
CA GLY A 95 21.92 -1.19 -12.60
C GLY A 95 20.95 -1.84 -11.60
N LYS A 96 21.18 -1.68 -10.29
CA LYS A 96 20.35 -2.28 -9.23
C LYS A 96 19.41 -1.25 -8.61
N SER A 97 18.37 -1.75 -7.94
CA SER A 97 17.38 -0.92 -7.26
C SER A 97 17.94 -0.22 -6.01
N GLU A 98 17.30 0.86 -5.61
CA GLU A 98 17.59 1.57 -4.36
C GLU A 98 17.50 0.64 -3.14
N SER A 99 16.49 -0.23 -3.13
CA SER A 99 16.28 -1.20 -2.06
C SER A 99 17.44 -2.19 -1.93
N ALA A 100 18.07 -2.59 -3.04
CA ALA A 100 19.23 -3.46 -3.03
C ALA A 100 20.46 -2.76 -2.43
N MET A 101 20.68 -1.48 -2.79
CA MET A 101 21.74 -0.66 -2.22
C MET A 101 21.55 -0.45 -0.71
N ARG A 102 20.34 -0.07 -0.28
CA ARG A 102 20.02 0.12 1.15
C ARG A 102 20.16 -1.17 1.95
N ARG A 103 19.77 -2.31 1.38
CA ARG A 103 19.94 -3.61 2.02
C ARG A 103 21.43 -3.97 2.15
N ALA A 104 22.22 -3.78 1.11
CA ALA A 104 23.67 -4.02 1.16
C ALA A 104 24.37 -3.10 2.19
N ALA A 105 23.96 -1.84 2.27
CA ALA A 105 24.44 -0.90 3.29
C ALA A 105 24.11 -1.37 4.71
N HIS A 106 22.88 -1.83 4.95
CA HIS A 106 22.47 -2.38 6.24
C HIS A 106 23.22 -3.67 6.60
N GLU A 107 23.33 -4.62 5.68
CA GLU A 107 24.08 -5.87 5.88
C GLU A 107 25.57 -5.64 6.09
N GLY A 108 26.15 -4.68 5.36
CA GLY A 108 27.57 -4.38 5.38
C GLY A 108 28.00 -3.36 6.44
N GLY A 109 27.05 -2.76 7.17
CA GLY A 109 27.30 -1.77 8.22
C GLY A 109 27.93 -0.47 7.72
N PHE A 110 27.57 -0.01 6.52
CA PHE A 110 28.12 1.23 5.94
C PHE A 110 27.02 2.14 5.40
N THR A 111 27.36 3.40 5.15
CA THR A 111 26.45 4.40 4.58
C THR A 111 27.06 5.01 3.32
N PHE A 112 26.23 5.32 2.33
CA PHE A 112 26.64 6.07 1.16
C PHE A 112 26.86 7.54 1.49
N LYS A 113 27.57 8.26 0.62
CA LYS A 113 27.64 9.71 0.71
C LYS A 113 26.23 10.32 0.60
N SER A 114 25.99 11.33 1.43
CA SER A 114 24.78 12.13 1.34
C SER A 114 24.76 12.92 0.03
N LYS A 115 23.55 13.20 -0.48
CA LYS A 115 23.41 14.12 -1.60
C LYS A 115 23.86 15.50 -1.16
N VAL A 116 24.70 16.14 -1.97
CA VAL A 116 25.10 17.54 -1.74
C VAL A 116 23.85 18.39 -1.78
N VAL A 117 23.64 19.18 -0.73
CA VAL A 117 22.50 20.09 -0.63
C VAL A 117 22.73 21.27 -1.57
N ASP A 118 21.77 21.53 -2.44
CA ASP A 118 21.78 22.69 -3.32
C ASP A 118 21.34 23.93 -2.53
N ARG A 119 22.32 24.73 -2.11
CA ARG A 119 22.12 25.93 -1.29
C ARG A 119 21.35 27.02 -2.04
N GLU A 120 21.50 27.14 -3.35
CA GLU A 120 20.80 28.16 -4.14
C GLU A 120 19.31 27.84 -4.22
N ARG A 121 18.98 26.56 -4.40
CA ARG A 121 17.60 26.10 -4.35
C ARG A 121 16.97 26.37 -2.99
N ASP A 122 17.72 26.14 -1.91
CA ASP A 122 17.23 26.40 -0.55
C ASP A 122 16.90 27.87 -0.33
N LEU A 123 17.77 28.79 -0.74
CA LEU A 123 17.52 30.23 -0.64
C LEU A 123 16.24 30.64 -1.39
N LYS A 124 16.05 30.15 -2.62
CA LYS A 124 14.82 30.39 -3.40
C LYS A 124 13.56 29.83 -2.71
N LEU A 125 13.67 28.69 -2.03
CA LEU A 125 12.54 28.13 -1.28
C LEU A 125 12.25 28.97 -0.03
N ILE A 126 13.28 29.45 0.67
CA ILE A 126 13.16 30.32 1.83
C ILE A 126 12.48 31.64 1.44
N GLU A 127 12.87 32.28 0.33
CA GLU A 127 12.22 33.49 -0.17
C GLU A 127 10.70 33.28 -0.40
N ARG A 128 10.33 32.17 -1.04
CA ARG A 128 8.91 31.82 -1.26
C ARG A 128 8.17 31.56 0.06
N LEU A 129 8.80 30.88 1.00
CA LEU A 129 8.23 30.58 2.31
C LEU A 129 8.10 31.84 3.17
N ALA A 130 9.05 32.77 3.09
CA ALA A 130 9.00 34.06 3.77
C ALA A 130 7.84 34.91 3.23
N ALA A 131 7.66 34.99 1.91
CA ALA A 131 6.51 35.69 1.33
C ALA A 131 5.17 35.09 1.80
N LEU A 132 5.07 33.77 1.93
CA LEU A 132 3.86 33.11 2.46
C LEU A 132 3.68 33.33 3.97
N ARG A 133 4.78 33.37 4.74
CA ARG A 133 4.77 33.70 6.17
C ARG A 133 4.23 35.11 6.38
N ASP A 134 4.71 36.07 5.60
CA ASP A 134 4.34 37.47 5.70
C ASP A 134 2.89 37.69 5.23
N ALA A 135 2.41 36.88 4.29
CA ALA A 135 0.99 36.77 3.95
C ALA A 135 0.12 36.06 5.01
N GLY A 136 0.70 35.67 6.15
CA GLY A 136 -0.01 35.09 7.30
C GLY A 136 -0.35 33.60 7.17
N VAL A 137 0.18 32.90 6.16
CA VAL A 137 -0.09 31.47 5.92
C VAL A 137 0.58 30.63 7.01
N SER A 138 -0.14 29.60 7.50
CA SER A 138 0.41 28.68 8.50
C SER A 138 1.53 27.82 7.91
N ARG A 139 2.46 27.37 8.75
CA ARG A 139 3.60 26.52 8.38
C ARG A 139 3.21 25.35 7.47
N ILE A 140 2.20 24.56 7.87
CA ILE A 140 1.74 23.39 7.12
C ILE A 140 1.11 23.81 5.78
N ALA A 141 0.34 24.89 5.76
CA ALA A 141 -0.26 25.39 4.53
C ALA A 141 0.80 25.94 3.56
N ALA A 142 1.87 26.55 4.07
CA ALA A 142 3.00 27.00 3.27
C ALA A 142 3.74 25.81 2.63
N CYS A 143 4.04 24.74 3.39
CA CYS A 143 4.59 23.49 2.85
C CYS A 143 3.75 22.92 1.70
N ARG A 144 2.42 22.85 1.89
CA ARG A 144 1.49 22.35 0.87
C ARG A 144 1.45 23.22 -0.38
N LYS A 145 1.50 24.56 -0.22
CA LYS A 145 1.51 25.50 -1.36
C LYS A 145 2.81 25.43 -2.17
N VAL A 146 3.95 25.31 -1.50
CA VAL A 146 5.26 25.26 -2.19
C VAL A 146 5.60 23.83 -2.68
N GLY A 147 4.89 22.81 -2.18
CA GLY A 147 5.12 21.41 -2.57
C GLY A 147 6.33 20.78 -1.89
N ILE A 148 6.61 21.17 -0.64
CA ILE A 148 7.77 20.74 0.14
C ILE A 148 7.32 19.82 1.30
N SER A 149 8.14 18.82 1.64
CA SER A 149 7.93 18.00 2.84
C SER A 149 8.28 18.73 4.14
N ASP A 150 7.62 18.39 5.24
CA ASP A 150 7.94 19.01 6.55
C ASP A 150 9.39 18.68 6.99
N THR A 151 9.94 17.53 6.59
CA THR A 151 11.35 17.19 6.83
C THR A 151 12.33 18.16 6.17
N LEU A 152 12.07 18.58 4.94
CA LEU A 152 12.93 19.57 4.26
C LEU A 152 12.75 20.94 4.92
N LEU A 153 11.54 21.31 5.32
CA LEU A 153 11.32 22.56 6.05
C LEU A 153 12.05 22.57 7.41
N ASN A 154 11.99 21.48 8.17
CA ASN A 154 12.73 21.34 9.44
C ASN A 154 14.24 21.50 9.22
N ARG A 155 14.78 20.92 8.14
CA ARG A 155 16.17 21.14 7.79
C ARG A 155 16.46 22.62 7.47
N LEU A 156 15.63 23.28 6.67
CA LEU A 156 15.80 24.71 6.35
C LEU A 156 15.75 25.59 7.62
N VAL A 157 14.89 25.26 8.58
CA VAL A 157 14.80 25.96 9.87
C VAL A 157 16.11 25.82 10.65
N LEU A 158 16.70 24.62 10.69
CA LEU A 158 17.94 24.36 11.42
C LEU A 158 19.17 24.97 10.71
N ASP A 159 19.23 24.87 9.38
CA ASP A 159 20.39 25.28 8.59
C ASP A 159 20.45 26.81 8.40
N TYR A 160 19.30 27.48 8.28
CA TYR A 160 19.20 28.91 7.91
C TYR A 160 18.50 29.78 8.97
N ASP A 161 18.20 29.22 10.14
CA ASP A 161 17.46 29.88 11.23
C ASP A 161 16.12 30.52 10.79
N PHE A 162 15.51 29.95 9.74
CA PHE A 162 14.23 30.42 9.22
C PHE A 162 13.08 29.82 10.03
N ASN A 163 12.32 30.65 10.74
CA ASN A 163 11.21 30.17 11.56
C ASN A 163 9.84 30.77 11.18
N PHE A 164 8.79 29.97 11.38
CA PHE A 164 7.40 30.42 11.34
C PHE A 164 6.93 30.75 12.77
N PRO A 165 6.12 31.81 12.97
CA PRO A 165 5.58 32.13 14.28
C PRO A 165 4.73 30.97 14.81
N LYS A 166 4.92 30.62 16.08
CA LYS A 166 4.12 29.57 16.73
C LYS A 166 2.67 30.04 16.86
N ARG A 167 1.72 29.10 16.81
CA ARG A 167 0.27 29.41 16.84
C ARG A 167 -0.17 30.27 18.03
N TRP A 168 0.57 30.26 19.13
CA TRP A 168 0.28 30.99 20.37
C TRP A 168 1.12 32.28 20.53
N GLU A 169 2.07 32.55 19.65
CA GLU A 169 2.78 33.83 19.60
C GLU A 169 1.88 34.84 18.87
N LYS A 170 1.51 35.94 19.55
CA LYS A 170 0.78 37.04 18.91
C LYS A 170 1.62 37.56 17.74
N ARG A 171 1.02 37.60 16.56
CA ARG A 171 1.64 38.26 15.39
C ARG A 171 1.62 39.77 15.65
N ALA A 172 2.79 40.40 15.57
CA ALA A 172 2.95 41.85 15.57
C ALA A 172 2.51 42.43 14.22
#